data_AF-A0A4Q6EVP4-F1
#
_entry.id   AF-A0A4Q6EVP4-F1
#
_cell.length_a   1.000
_cell.length_b   1.000
_cell.length_c   1.000
_cell.angle_alpha   90.00
_cell.angle_beta   90.00
_cell.angle_gamma   90.00
#
_symmetry.space_group_name_H-M   'P 1'
#
loop_
_entity.id
_entity.type
_entity.pdbx_description
1 polymer ?
#
loop_
_entity_poly.entity_id
_entity_poly.type
_entity_poly.pdbx_seq_one_letter_code
_entity_poly.pdbx_strand_id
1 'polypeptide(L)'
;GVLRFLADAKEDAVARARPIIELGMHHEQQHQELLLMDIKQNLFANPLRPAYHARQFKPSQAAAAPADSFADFAGGKHEIGFAGEGFAYDNESGRHGVWLEPYSLSQSLVTCGEYLEFIEAKGYENPRYWLADGWDFIRREGITAPLYWEKNGAGAYSIFSLAGMRPLDPAAPVSHVSYYEAAAFAEWRGARLPTEAEWEAAASSEGILGQFMEEGSFEPAPAKAGFKLSQAHGTLWEWTQSAYLPYPRYRPYDASLAEYNGKFMCNQMVLRGGSCVTPRDHYRPTYRNFFYPQMRWQFSGFRLARNLPC
;
A
#
# COMPACT_ATOMS: atom_id res chain seq x y z
N GLY A 1 -17.02 29.60 6.66
CA GLY A 1 -16.33 28.34 6.97
C GLY A 1 -17.34 27.30 7.44
N VAL A 2 -16.99 26.01 7.34
CA VAL A 2 -17.90 24.89 7.64
C VAL A 2 -18.51 24.98 9.05
N LEU A 3 -17.74 25.38 10.06
CA LEU A 3 -18.24 25.56 11.43
C LEU A 3 -19.38 26.59 11.52
N ARG A 4 -19.24 27.72 10.83
CA ARG A 4 -20.30 28.73 10.76
C ARG A 4 -21.53 28.22 10.00
N PHE A 5 -21.32 27.47 8.92
CA PHE A 5 -22.43 26.83 8.20
C PHE A 5 -23.18 25.85 9.12
N LEU A 6 -22.48 25.00 9.85
CA LEU A 6 -23.09 24.04 10.78
C LEU A 6 -23.83 24.72 11.94
N ALA A 7 -23.36 25.89 12.39
CA ALA A 7 -24.00 26.66 13.46
C ALA A 7 -25.26 27.42 12.99
N ASP A 8 -25.23 27.98 11.77
CA ASP A 8 -26.23 28.95 11.32
C ASP A 8 -27.26 28.35 10.34
N ALA A 9 -26.95 27.22 9.69
CA ALA A 9 -27.80 26.65 8.64
C ALA A 9 -29.02 25.92 9.19
N LYS A 10 -30.11 25.93 8.40
CA LYS A 10 -31.29 25.11 8.68
C LYS A 10 -30.97 23.62 8.60
N GLU A 11 -31.70 22.81 9.34
CA GLU A 11 -31.50 21.37 9.42
C GLU A 11 -31.58 20.68 8.05
N ASP A 12 -32.48 21.11 7.16
CA ASP A 12 -32.60 20.57 5.80
C ASP A 12 -31.35 20.86 4.95
N ALA A 13 -30.73 22.03 5.13
CA ALA A 13 -29.51 22.40 4.44
C ALA A 13 -28.32 21.59 4.96
N VAL A 14 -28.23 21.37 6.28
CA VAL A 14 -27.20 20.52 6.89
C VAL A 14 -27.35 19.08 6.41
N ALA A 15 -28.58 18.54 6.36
CA ALA A 15 -28.85 17.20 5.87
C ALA A 15 -28.41 17.01 4.41
N ARG A 16 -28.69 17.97 3.52
CA ARG A 16 -28.22 17.95 2.12
C ARG A 16 -26.70 18.06 1.99
N ALA A 17 -26.05 18.82 2.87
CA ALA A 17 -24.59 19.03 2.81
C ALA A 17 -23.78 17.91 3.47
N ARG A 18 -24.38 17.12 4.37
CA ARG A 18 -23.69 16.09 5.17
C ARG A 18 -22.81 15.15 4.32
N PRO A 19 -23.29 14.54 3.21
CA PRO A 19 -22.45 13.64 2.42
C PRO A 19 -21.23 14.33 1.79
N ILE A 20 -21.38 15.62 1.43
CA ILE A 20 -20.30 16.42 0.85
C ILE A 20 -19.26 16.79 1.91
N ILE A 21 -19.72 17.14 3.12
CA ILE A 21 -18.83 17.42 4.26
C ILE A 21 -18.06 16.16 4.64
N GLU A 22 -18.72 15.01 4.72
CA GLU A 22 -18.09 13.72 5.02
C GLU A 22 -17.07 13.34 3.94
N LEU A 23 -17.41 13.46 2.65
CA LEU A 23 -16.45 13.28 1.55
C LEU A 23 -15.26 14.23 1.67
N GLY A 24 -15.50 15.50 2.01
CA GLY A 24 -14.44 16.48 2.23
C GLY A 24 -13.51 16.12 3.40
N MET A 25 -14.04 15.54 4.47
CA MET A 25 -13.23 15.05 5.61
C MET A 25 -12.36 13.85 5.20
N HIS A 26 -12.91 12.90 4.44
CA HIS A 26 -12.11 11.80 3.90
C HIS A 26 -11.07 12.28 2.86
N HIS A 27 -11.41 13.25 2.03
CA HIS A 27 -10.45 13.89 1.10
C HIS A 27 -9.30 14.57 1.85
N GLU A 28 -9.58 15.29 2.94
CA GLU A 28 -8.54 15.87 3.80
C GLU A 28 -7.61 14.79 4.36
N GLN A 29 -8.15 13.64 4.80
CA GLN A 29 -7.34 12.51 5.28
C GLN A 29 -6.44 11.90 4.18
N GLN A 30 -6.90 11.82 2.92
CA GLN A 30 -6.03 11.44 1.80
C GLN A 30 -4.87 12.43 1.66
N HIS A 31 -5.15 13.73 1.77
CA HIS A 31 -4.11 14.76 1.70
C HIS A 31 -3.17 14.76 2.90
N GLN A 32 -3.60 14.35 4.09
CA GLN A 32 -2.71 14.17 5.24
C GLN A 32 -1.68 13.06 4.99
N GLU A 33 -2.10 11.95 4.36
CA GLU A 33 -1.19 10.90 3.93
C GLU A 33 -0.19 11.41 2.86
N LEU A 34 -0.70 12.09 1.81
CA LEU A 34 0.13 12.67 0.75
C LEU A 34 1.12 13.71 1.31
N LEU A 35 0.71 14.52 2.29
CA LEU A 35 1.57 15.52 2.92
C LEU A 35 2.81 14.88 3.56
N LEU A 36 2.65 13.76 4.28
CA LEU A 36 3.79 13.06 4.89
C LEU A 36 4.71 12.43 3.83
N MET A 37 4.14 11.89 2.76
CA MET A 37 4.90 11.36 1.64
C MET A 37 5.68 12.47 0.90
N ASP A 38 5.05 13.62 0.65
CA ASP A 38 5.67 14.79 0.00
C ASP A 38 6.76 15.41 0.87
N ILE A 39 6.53 15.54 2.18
CA ILE A 39 7.54 15.99 3.14
C ILE A 39 8.75 15.05 3.07
N LYS A 40 8.54 13.74 3.12
CA LYS A 40 9.63 12.75 3.04
C LYS A 40 10.44 12.90 1.76
N GLN A 41 9.77 12.99 0.60
CA GLN A 41 10.43 13.15 -0.69
C GLN A 41 11.24 14.45 -0.77
N ASN A 42 10.68 15.58 -0.32
CA ASN A 42 11.35 16.88 -0.34
C ASN A 42 12.57 16.92 0.60
N LEU A 43 12.47 16.32 1.79
CA LEU A 43 13.60 16.25 2.72
C LEU A 43 14.69 15.29 2.23
N PHE A 44 14.32 14.20 1.56
CA PHE A 44 15.29 13.31 0.94
C PHE A 44 16.06 14.00 -0.20
N ALA A 45 15.39 14.82 -1.00
CA ALA A 45 16.03 15.56 -2.08
C ALA A 45 17.10 16.55 -1.57
N ASN A 46 17.02 16.98 -0.30
CA ASN A 46 18.02 17.84 0.30
C ASN A 46 19.31 17.04 0.67
N PRO A 47 20.51 17.45 0.20
CA PRO A 47 21.78 16.76 0.48
C PRO A 47 22.11 16.57 1.97
N LEU A 48 21.57 17.43 2.84
CA LEU A 48 21.79 17.32 4.29
C LEU A 48 20.90 16.27 4.95
N ARG A 49 19.95 15.67 4.20
CA ARG A 49 18.99 14.67 4.69
C ARG A 49 18.34 15.06 6.04
N PRO A 50 17.76 16.28 6.15
CA PRO A 50 17.16 16.74 7.39
C PRO A 50 16.02 15.82 7.84
N ALA A 51 15.97 15.52 9.13
CA ALA A 51 14.87 14.77 9.73
C ALA A 51 13.63 15.67 9.88
N TYR A 52 12.44 15.14 9.62
CA TYR A 52 11.18 15.82 9.90
C TYR A 52 10.91 15.89 11.41
N HIS A 53 11.29 14.83 12.15
CA HIS A 53 11.17 14.79 13.60
C HIS A 53 12.33 14.06 14.28
N ALA A 54 12.57 14.35 15.55
CA ALA A 54 13.66 13.77 16.34
C ALA A 54 13.33 12.44 17.05
N ARG A 55 12.23 11.76 16.69
CA ARG A 55 11.88 10.46 17.30
C ARG A 55 13.01 9.45 17.04
N GLN A 56 13.51 8.83 18.10
CA GLN A 56 14.59 7.85 17.97
C GLN A 56 14.09 6.57 17.30
N PHE A 57 14.74 6.19 16.21
CA PHE A 57 14.58 4.86 15.64
C PHE A 57 15.13 3.83 16.61
N LYS A 58 14.32 2.82 16.95
CA LYS A 58 14.75 1.63 17.67
C LYS A 58 14.63 0.46 16.70
N PRO A 59 15.76 -0.12 16.26
CA PRO A 59 15.72 -1.34 15.45
C PRO A 59 14.90 -2.39 16.18
N SER A 60 14.13 -3.17 15.43
CA SER A 60 13.43 -4.28 16.04
C SER A 60 14.42 -5.31 16.58
N GLN A 61 14.15 -5.83 17.77
CA GLN A 61 14.83 -7.02 18.28
C GLN A 61 14.10 -8.31 17.88
N ALA A 62 12.95 -8.20 17.21
CA ALA A 62 12.22 -9.36 16.73
C ALA A 62 12.97 -9.99 15.56
N ALA A 63 13.03 -11.32 15.56
CA ALA A 63 13.48 -12.07 14.40
C ALA A 63 12.56 -11.76 13.20
N ALA A 64 13.13 -11.71 12.00
CA ALA A 64 12.34 -11.65 10.77
C ALA A 64 11.40 -12.86 10.72
N ALA A 65 10.19 -12.65 10.21
CA ALA A 65 9.29 -13.76 9.91
C ALA A 65 9.96 -14.68 8.87
N PRO A 66 9.69 -16.00 8.89
CA PRO A 66 10.24 -16.90 7.89
C PRO A 66 9.82 -16.49 6.47
N ALA A 67 10.80 -16.33 5.57
CA ALA A 67 10.63 -15.85 4.19
C ALA A 67 9.63 -16.67 3.33
N ASP A 68 9.38 -17.92 3.71
CA ASP A 68 8.48 -18.85 3.00
C ASP A 68 7.23 -19.23 3.81
N SER A 69 6.83 -18.40 4.78
CA SER A 69 5.57 -18.63 5.50
C SER A 69 4.37 -18.19 4.66
N PHE A 70 3.56 -19.14 4.18
CA PHE A 70 2.32 -18.89 3.43
C PHE A 70 1.09 -19.35 4.22
N ALA A 71 -0.03 -18.70 3.99
CA ALA A 71 -1.34 -19.10 4.47
C ALA A 71 -2.24 -19.45 3.28
N ASP A 72 -2.86 -20.63 3.34
CA ASP A 72 -3.74 -21.11 2.30
C ASP A 72 -5.17 -20.59 2.48
N PHE A 73 -5.81 -20.33 1.35
CA PHE A 73 -7.18 -19.87 1.23
C PHE A 73 -7.91 -20.77 0.23
N ALA A 74 -9.06 -21.27 0.65
CA ALA A 74 -9.91 -22.07 -0.21
C ALA A 74 -10.43 -21.20 -1.37
N GLY A 75 -10.57 -21.82 -2.54
CA GLY A 75 -11.26 -21.20 -3.66
C GLY A 75 -12.78 -21.23 -3.49
N GLY A 76 -13.48 -20.70 -4.49
CA GLY A 76 -14.93 -20.66 -4.58
C GLY A 76 -15.46 -19.27 -4.88
N LYS A 77 -16.76 -19.07 -4.63
CA LYS A 77 -17.41 -17.79 -4.80
C LYS A 77 -17.19 -16.89 -3.58
N HIS A 78 -16.63 -15.71 -3.81
CA HIS A 78 -16.48 -14.64 -2.82
C HIS A 78 -17.25 -13.39 -3.26
N GLU A 79 -17.56 -12.49 -2.33
CA GLU A 79 -18.19 -11.20 -2.63
C GLU A 79 -17.26 -10.08 -2.15
N ILE A 80 -16.80 -9.24 -3.07
CA ILE A 80 -15.92 -8.09 -2.81
C ILE A 80 -16.62 -6.77 -3.08
N GLY A 81 -16.09 -5.68 -2.52
CA GLY A 81 -16.63 -4.34 -2.58
C GLY A 81 -17.46 -3.96 -1.36
N PHE A 82 -17.55 -2.67 -1.12
CA PHE A 82 -18.26 -2.10 0.00
C PHE A 82 -19.76 -2.38 -0.08
N ALA A 83 -20.33 -2.81 1.04
CA ALA A 83 -21.76 -2.86 1.29
C ALA A 83 -22.04 -2.56 2.75
N GLY A 84 -23.09 -1.78 3.01
CA GLY A 84 -23.53 -1.44 4.36
C GLY A 84 -23.75 0.05 4.54
N GLU A 85 -23.73 0.47 5.81
CA GLU A 85 -23.83 1.86 6.22
C GLU A 85 -22.43 2.47 6.44
N GLY A 86 -22.33 3.80 6.36
CA GLY A 86 -21.08 4.53 6.51
C GLY A 86 -20.47 4.95 5.18
N PHE A 87 -19.31 5.61 5.28
CA PHE A 87 -18.61 6.15 4.12
C PHE A 87 -17.80 5.09 3.38
N ALA A 88 -17.87 5.14 2.05
CA ALA A 88 -16.90 4.52 1.14
C ALA A 88 -16.80 5.35 -0.13
N TYR A 89 -15.65 5.26 -0.81
CA TYR A 89 -15.52 5.86 -2.12
C TYR A 89 -16.40 5.15 -3.15
N ASP A 90 -16.89 5.87 -4.16
CA ASP A 90 -17.69 5.32 -5.26
C ASP A 90 -16.98 4.15 -5.97
N ASN A 91 -15.64 4.18 -6.04
CA ASN A 91 -14.82 3.11 -6.61
C ASN A 91 -14.80 1.80 -5.80
N GLU A 92 -15.25 1.82 -4.54
CA GLU A 92 -15.40 0.64 -3.67
C GLU A 92 -16.81 0.04 -3.80
N SER A 93 -17.76 0.79 -4.35
CA SER A 93 -19.17 0.44 -4.37
C SER A 93 -19.52 -0.66 -5.38
N GLY A 94 -20.73 -1.20 -5.27
CA GLY A 94 -21.21 -2.25 -6.19
C GLY A 94 -20.69 -3.62 -5.80
N ARG A 95 -20.87 -4.00 -4.52
CA ARG A 95 -20.52 -5.34 -4.02
C ARG A 95 -21.01 -6.43 -4.98
N HIS A 96 -20.12 -7.34 -5.35
CA HIS A 96 -20.35 -8.30 -6.41
C HIS A 96 -19.56 -9.60 -6.22
N GLY A 97 -20.11 -10.66 -6.79
CA GLY A 97 -19.48 -11.98 -6.79
C GLY A 97 -18.27 -12.05 -7.71
N VAL A 98 -17.20 -12.65 -7.19
CA VAL A 98 -15.99 -13.06 -7.92
C VAL A 98 -15.71 -14.53 -7.62
N TRP A 99 -15.11 -15.23 -8.59
CA TRP A 99 -14.64 -16.59 -8.38
C TRP A 99 -13.13 -16.56 -8.14
N LEU A 100 -12.68 -17.18 -7.05
CA LEU A 100 -11.27 -17.34 -6.72
C LEU A 100 -10.91 -18.82 -6.82
N GLU A 101 -9.82 -19.13 -7.51
CA GLU A 101 -9.19 -20.46 -7.40
C GLU A 101 -8.44 -20.57 -6.07
N PRO A 102 -8.20 -21.78 -5.53
CA PRO A 102 -7.38 -21.95 -4.33
C PRO A 102 -6.01 -21.27 -4.46
N TYR A 103 -5.66 -20.48 -3.45
CA TYR A 103 -4.47 -19.63 -3.47
C TYR A 103 -3.83 -19.58 -2.09
N SER A 104 -2.57 -19.16 -2.04
CA SER A 104 -1.91 -18.85 -0.79
C SER A 104 -1.27 -17.48 -0.84
N LEU A 105 -1.27 -16.80 0.31
CA LEU A 105 -0.62 -15.50 0.49
C LEU A 105 0.51 -15.64 1.50
N SER A 106 1.63 -14.97 1.29
CA SER A 106 2.67 -14.89 2.32
C SER A 106 2.07 -14.28 3.59
N GLN A 107 2.44 -14.81 4.76
CA GLN A 107 1.86 -14.36 6.03
C GLN A 107 2.34 -12.96 6.42
N SER A 108 3.51 -12.55 5.95
CA SER A 108 4.06 -11.20 6.12
C SER A 108 4.30 -10.51 4.78
N LEU A 109 4.50 -9.20 4.83
CA LEU A 109 5.07 -8.45 3.71
C LEU A 109 6.51 -8.91 3.46
N VAL A 110 6.98 -8.72 2.22
CA VAL A 110 8.40 -8.94 1.89
C VAL A 110 9.27 -7.98 2.70
N THR A 111 10.32 -8.50 3.30
CA THR A 111 11.23 -7.76 4.18
C THR A 111 12.37 -7.09 3.42
N CYS A 112 13.01 -6.11 4.04
CA CYS A 112 14.23 -5.49 3.51
C CYS A 112 15.36 -6.52 3.37
N GLY A 113 15.44 -7.50 4.28
CA GLY A 113 16.41 -8.60 4.21
C GLY A 113 16.19 -9.48 2.99
N GLU A 114 14.96 -9.92 2.75
CA GLU A 114 14.64 -10.70 1.55
C GLU A 114 14.87 -9.89 0.26
N TYR A 115 14.58 -8.59 0.28
CA TYR A 115 14.81 -7.72 -0.87
C TYR A 115 16.30 -7.47 -1.14
N LEU A 116 17.15 -7.45 -0.10
CA LEU A 116 18.61 -7.45 -0.28
C LEU A 116 19.07 -8.71 -1.02
N GLU A 117 18.53 -9.88 -0.71
CA GLU A 117 18.87 -11.11 -1.43
C GLU A 117 18.55 -10.98 -2.94
N PHE A 118 17.43 -10.34 -3.30
CA PHE A 118 17.10 -10.06 -4.70
C PHE A 118 18.13 -9.14 -5.37
N ILE A 119 18.55 -8.07 -4.68
CA ILE A 119 19.61 -7.17 -5.17
C ILE A 119 20.93 -7.92 -5.35
N GLU A 120 21.34 -8.72 -4.36
CA GLU A 120 22.59 -9.49 -4.36
C GLU A 120 22.59 -10.60 -5.43
N ALA A 121 21.42 -11.20 -5.68
CA ALA A 121 21.18 -12.12 -6.80
C ALA A 121 21.12 -11.43 -8.17
N LYS A 122 21.50 -10.15 -8.24
CA LYS A 122 21.50 -9.31 -9.46
C LYS A 122 20.12 -9.15 -10.08
N GLY A 123 19.08 -9.06 -9.25
CA GLY A 123 17.69 -8.87 -9.67
C GLY A 123 17.48 -7.67 -10.59
N TYR A 124 18.12 -6.54 -10.29
CA TYR A 124 18.08 -5.32 -11.11
C TYR A 124 18.93 -5.38 -12.39
N GLU A 125 19.73 -6.42 -12.59
CA GLU A 125 20.55 -6.62 -13.79
C GLU A 125 20.01 -7.75 -14.69
N ASN A 126 18.97 -8.46 -14.25
CA ASN A 126 18.46 -9.63 -14.95
C ASN A 126 17.07 -9.36 -15.55
N PRO A 127 16.96 -9.10 -16.87
CA PRO A 127 15.69 -8.73 -17.50
C PRO A 127 14.62 -9.82 -17.43
N ARG A 128 14.98 -11.09 -17.15
CA ARG A 128 14.04 -12.21 -17.14
C ARG A 128 12.92 -12.06 -16.11
N TYR A 129 13.16 -11.30 -15.04
CA TYR A 129 12.18 -11.11 -13.97
C TYR A 129 11.24 -9.95 -14.24
N TRP A 130 11.57 -9.06 -15.18
CA TRP A 130 10.90 -7.79 -15.33
C TRP A 130 9.85 -7.85 -16.43
N LEU A 131 8.70 -7.22 -16.16
CA LEU A 131 7.81 -6.79 -17.24
C LEU A 131 8.57 -5.83 -18.16
N ALA A 132 8.28 -5.86 -19.47
CA ALA A 132 9.01 -5.07 -20.47
C ALA A 132 9.05 -3.56 -20.11
N ASP A 133 7.91 -2.95 -19.82
CA ASP A 133 7.83 -1.54 -19.41
C ASP A 133 8.59 -1.26 -18.10
N GLY A 134 8.64 -2.25 -17.21
CA GLY A 134 9.38 -2.17 -15.95
C GLY A 134 10.89 -2.21 -16.16
N TRP A 135 11.37 -3.08 -17.06
CA TRP A 135 12.78 -3.13 -17.45
C TRP A 135 13.21 -1.81 -18.07
N ASP A 136 12.45 -1.30 -19.04
CA ASP A 136 12.73 -0.03 -19.70
C ASP A 136 12.75 1.13 -18.70
N PHE A 137 11.81 1.15 -17.74
CA PHE A 137 11.77 2.12 -16.66
C PHE A 137 13.02 2.09 -15.78
N ILE A 138 13.40 0.94 -15.20
CA ILE A 138 14.56 0.90 -14.29
C ILE A 138 15.87 1.21 -15.01
N ARG A 139 15.98 0.84 -16.29
CA ARG A 139 17.16 1.12 -17.11
C ARG A 139 17.26 2.60 -17.45
N ARG A 140 16.15 3.25 -17.80
CA ARG A 140 16.10 4.68 -18.11
C ARG A 140 16.41 5.53 -16.88
N GLU A 141 15.87 5.18 -15.73
CA GLU A 141 16.02 5.95 -14.49
C GLU A 141 17.26 5.54 -13.65
N GLY A 142 17.99 4.50 -14.06
CA GLY A 142 19.19 4.02 -13.34
C GLY A 142 18.90 3.41 -11.97
N ILE A 143 17.72 2.79 -11.79
CA ILE A 143 17.27 2.27 -10.51
C ILE A 143 17.96 0.94 -10.19
N THR A 144 18.55 0.84 -8.99
CA THR A 144 19.31 -0.34 -8.52
C THR A 144 18.95 -0.80 -7.11
N ALA A 145 18.08 -0.07 -6.42
CA ALA A 145 17.58 -0.36 -5.08
C ALA A 145 16.26 0.41 -4.87
N PRO A 146 15.43 0.04 -3.86
CA PRO A 146 14.23 0.78 -3.48
C PRO A 146 14.51 2.27 -3.24
N LEU A 147 13.49 3.11 -3.42
CA LEU A 147 13.65 4.55 -3.21
C LEU A 147 14.02 4.81 -1.74
N TYR A 148 14.85 5.82 -1.50
CA TYR A 148 15.41 6.20 -0.20
C TYR A 148 16.53 5.30 0.34
N TRP A 149 16.90 4.23 -0.36
CA TRP A 149 18.06 3.42 0.02
C TRP A 149 19.35 4.05 -0.50
N GLU A 150 20.35 4.14 0.38
CA GLU A 150 21.69 4.60 0.02
C GLU A 150 22.72 3.56 0.44
N LYS A 151 23.63 3.22 -0.47
CA LYS A 151 24.74 2.28 -0.22
C LYS A 151 26.00 3.07 0.10
N ASN A 152 26.61 2.80 1.25
CA ASN A 152 27.89 3.40 1.61
C ASN A 152 29.07 2.72 0.88
N GLY A 153 30.28 3.29 1.01
CA GLY A 153 31.49 2.74 0.37
C GLY A 153 31.90 1.34 0.87
N ALA A 154 31.42 0.91 2.04
CA ALA A 154 31.63 -0.44 2.56
C ALA A 154 30.56 -1.43 2.08
N GLY A 155 29.58 -0.98 1.30
CA GLY A 155 28.53 -1.80 0.72
C GLY A 155 27.28 -1.98 1.60
N ALA A 156 27.22 -1.37 2.79
CA ALA A 156 26.06 -1.44 3.65
C ALA A 156 24.99 -0.41 3.24
N TYR A 157 23.71 -0.81 3.31
CA TYR A 157 22.58 0.04 2.99
C TYR A 157 22.04 0.76 4.23
N SER A 158 21.67 2.02 4.03
CA SER A 158 20.88 2.85 4.93
C SER A 158 19.58 3.26 4.21
N ILE A 159 18.55 3.63 4.98
CA ILE A 159 17.28 4.13 4.45
C ILE A 159 16.98 5.52 5.02
N PHE A 160 16.50 6.43 4.17
CA PHE A 160 15.94 7.70 4.62
C PHE A 160 14.51 7.52 5.16
N SER A 161 14.31 7.94 6.40
CA SER A 161 13.06 7.88 7.15
C SER A 161 12.57 9.30 7.48
N LEU A 162 11.35 9.45 7.99
CA LEU A 162 10.92 10.77 8.52
C LEU A 162 11.73 11.18 9.78
N ALA A 163 12.44 10.23 10.40
CA ALA A 163 13.43 10.47 11.45
C ALA A 163 14.87 10.72 10.92
N GLY A 164 15.07 10.84 9.60
CA GLY A 164 16.38 11.00 8.97
C GLY A 164 17.00 9.69 8.48
N MET A 165 18.28 9.73 8.13
CA MET A 165 19.02 8.52 7.70
C MET A 165 19.22 7.55 8.85
N ARG A 166 18.93 6.27 8.61
CA ARG A 166 19.14 5.19 9.57
C ARG A 166 19.66 3.92 8.89
N PRO A 167 20.34 3.02 9.62
CA PRO A 167 20.65 1.70 9.11
C PRO A 167 19.39 0.98 8.65
N LEU A 168 19.53 0.18 7.59
CA LEU A 168 18.45 -0.68 7.12
C LEU A 168 18.17 -1.78 8.16
N ASP A 169 16.90 -1.97 8.52
CA ASP A 169 16.46 -3.06 9.40
C ASP A 169 16.01 -4.24 8.51
N PRO A 170 16.73 -5.37 8.51
CA PRO A 170 16.40 -6.51 7.64
C PRO A 170 15.01 -7.10 7.92
N ALA A 171 14.47 -6.95 9.14
CA ALA A 171 13.16 -7.50 9.51
C ALA A 171 11.99 -6.56 9.16
N ALA A 172 12.27 -5.28 8.88
CA ALA A 172 11.24 -4.34 8.45
C ALA A 172 10.76 -4.67 7.03
N PRO A 173 9.48 -4.44 6.69
CA PRO A 173 9.01 -4.68 5.33
C PRO A 173 9.67 -3.70 4.36
N VAL A 174 10.02 -4.18 3.16
CA VAL A 174 10.52 -3.32 2.10
C VAL A 174 9.45 -2.30 1.72
N SER A 175 9.86 -1.04 1.61
CA SER A 175 8.96 0.07 1.28
C SER A 175 9.53 0.93 0.16
N HIS A 176 8.66 1.73 -0.46
CA HIS A 176 9.00 2.69 -1.52
C HIS A 176 9.51 1.99 -2.79
N VAL A 177 8.80 0.92 -3.18
CA VAL A 177 9.04 0.15 -4.39
C VAL A 177 7.91 0.35 -5.39
N SER A 178 8.26 0.36 -6.68
CA SER A 178 7.27 0.41 -7.78
C SER A 178 6.53 -0.92 -7.89
N TYR A 179 5.40 -0.90 -8.62
CA TYR A 179 4.73 -2.13 -9.02
C TYR A 179 5.67 -3.05 -9.81
N TYR A 180 6.52 -2.47 -10.67
CA TYR A 180 7.49 -3.21 -11.47
C TYR A 180 8.54 -3.92 -10.61
N GLU A 181 9.06 -3.24 -9.59
CA GLU A 181 9.98 -3.81 -8.60
C GLU A 181 9.31 -4.96 -7.81
N ALA A 182 8.06 -4.76 -7.36
CA ALA A 182 7.28 -5.78 -6.66
C ALA A 182 7.02 -7.02 -7.53
N ALA A 183 6.61 -6.82 -8.78
CA ALA A 183 6.36 -7.90 -9.73
C ALA A 183 7.65 -8.67 -10.06
N ALA A 184 8.77 -7.96 -10.27
CA ALA A 184 10.06 -8.60 -10.57
C ALA A 184 10.60 -9.42 -9.40
N PHE A 185 10.43 -8.93 -8.17
CA PHE A 185 10.76 -9.72 -6.99
C PHE A 185 9.89 -10.97 -6.88
N ALA A 186 8.57 -10.85 -7.10
CA ALA A 186 7.67 -11.98 -7.04
C ALA A 186 8.03 -13.06 -8.07
N GLU A 187 8.33 -12.66 -9.31
CA GLU A 187 8.81 -13.56 -10.37
C GLU A 187 10.13 -14.24 -9.98
N TRP A 188 11.08 -13.50 -9.40
CA TRP A 188 12.35 -14.08 -8.93
C TRP A 188 12.15 -15.16 -7.86
N ARG A 189 11.17 -14.99 -6.97
CA ARG A 189 10.79 -15.98 -5.95
C ARG A 189 9.92 -17.12 -6.50
N GLY A 190 9.62 -17.16 -7.80
CA GLY A 190 8.70 -18.13 -8.39
C GLY A 190 7.28 -17.99 -7.85
N ALA A 191 6.88 -16.77 -7.51
CA ALA A 191 5.58 -16.39 -6.97
C ALA A 191 4.94 -15.31 -7.87
N ARG A 192 3.84 -14.72 -7.40
CA ARG A 192 3.18 -13.58 -8.05
C ARG A 192 2.70 -12.58 -7.00
N LEU A 193 2.15 -11.46 -7.45
CA LEU A 193 1.38 -10.56 -6.58
C LEU A 193 -0.06 -11.09 -6.43
N PRO A 194 -0.74 -10.84 -5.30
CA PRO A 194 -2.17 -11.15 -5.16
C PRO A 194 -3.01 -10.27 -6.09
N THR A 195 -4.16 -10.77 -6.54
CA THR A 195 -5.22 -9.88 -7.05
C THR A 195 -5.84 -9.08 -5.91
N GLU A 196 -6.46 -7.94 -6.20
CA GLU A 196 -7.19 -7.18 -5.17
C GLU A 196 -8.34 -7.99 -4.55
N ALA A 197 -8.92 -8.93 -5.30
CA ALA A 197 -9.99 -9.82 -4.86
C ALA A 197 -9.49 -10.88 -3.86
N GLU A 198 -8.38 -11.55 -4.16
CA GLU A 198 -7.71 -12.48 -3.25
C GLU A 198 -7.29 -11.79 -1.96
N TRP A 199 -6.76 -10.57 -2.09
CA TRP A 199 -6.36 -9.76 -0.96
C TRP A 199 -7.55 -9.40 -0.08
N GLU A 200 -8.62 -8.87 -0.67
CA GLU A 200 -9.81 -8.43 0.07
C GLU A 200 -10.52 -9.61 0.75
N ALA A 201 -10.68 -10.74 0.06
CA ALA A 201 -11.28 -11.94 0.62
C ALA A 201 -10.50 -12.47 1.83
N ALA A 202 -9.17 -12.41 1.77
CA ALA A 202 -8.29 -12.90 2.82
C ALA A 202 -8.14 -11.92 3.99
N ALA A 203 -8.02 -10.62 3.73
CA ALA A 203 -7.82 -9.60 4.75
C ALA A 203 -9.11 -9.22 5.47
N SER A 204 -10.27 -9.31 4.82
CA SER A 204 -11.57 -8.96 5.44
C SER A 204 -12.00 -9.91 6.56
N SER A 205 -11.39 -11.10 6.67
CA SER A 205 -11.62 -12.02 7.80
C SER A 205 -10.79 -11.71 9.04
N GLU A 206 -9.85 -10.77 8.94
CA GLU A 206 -8.96 -10.38 10.03
C GLU A 206 -9.42 -9.07 10.70
N GLY A 207 -9.03 -8.87 11.96
CA GLY A 207 -9.23 -7.59 12.63
C GLY A 207 -8.29 -6.51 12.08
N ILE A 208 -8.75 -5.26 11.99
CA ILE A 208 -7.93 -4.11 11.59
C ILE A 208 -6.97 -3.73 12.73
N LEU A 209 -5.91 -4.52 12.90
CA LEU A 209 -4.93 -4.42 13.99
C LEU A 209 -3.58 -3.84 13.54
N GLY A 210 -3.60 -3.19 12.38
CA GLY A 210 -2.47 -2.53 11.74
C GLY A 210 -1.84 -1.38 12.50
N GLN A 211 -0.72 -0.87 11.97
CA GLN A 211 -0.02 0.32 12.47
C GLN A 211 -0.35 1.50 11.57
N PHE A 212 -1.24 2.39 11.97
CA PHE A 212 -1.69 3.53 11.18
C PHE A 212 -0.96 4.83 11.60
N MET A 213 -1.46 5.97 11.14
CA MET A 213 -0.89 7.29 11.44
C MET A 213 -0.90 7.59 12.95
N GLU A 214 -1.91 7.14 13.70
CA GLU A 214 -2.14 7.46 15.10
C GLU A 214 -1.06 6.92 16.04
N GLU A 215 -0.39 5.84 15.66
CA GLU A 215 0.80 5.31 16.34
C GLU A 215 1.96 6.32 16.29
N GLY A 216 1.97 7.20 15.28
CA GLY A 216 2.88 8.32 15.11
C GLY A 216 4.33 7.93 14.79
N SER A 217 4.65 6.64 14.65
CA SER A 217 6.00 6.22 14.27
C SER A 217 6.32 6.59 12.83
N PHE A 218 5.30 6.65 11.95
CA PHE A 218 5.40 6.92 10.51
C PHE A 218 6.42 6.04 9.77
N GLU A 219 6.68 4.87 10.33
CA GLU A 219 7.69 3.93 9.87
C GLU A 219 7.11 2.52 9.95
N PRO A 220 7.26 1.70 8.91
CA PRO A 220 6.67 0.38 8.88
C PRO A 220 7.43 -0.55 9.82
N ALA A 221 6.70 -1.20 10.74
CA ALA A 221 7.26 -2.13 11.70
C ALA A 221 7.33 -3.56 11.14
N PRO A 222 8.27 -4.40 11.62
CA PRO A 222 8.32 -5.83 11.29
C PRO A 222 7.03 -6.60 11.63
N ALA A 223 6.89 -7.76 10.99
CA ALA A 223 5.77 -8.67 11.22
C ALA A 223 5.69 -9.12 12.69
N LYS A 224 4.45 -9.33 13.17
CA LYS A 224 4.18 -9.92 14.49
C LYS A 224 3.69 -11.35 14.31
N ALA A 225 4.10 -12.25 15.20
CA ALA A 225 3.60 -13.62 15.20
C ALA A 225 2.11 -13.68 15.62
N GLY A 226 1.42 -14.76 15.24
CA GLY A 226 0.05 -15.05 15.67
C GLY A 226 -1.07 -14.51 14.76
N PHE A 227 -0.73 -13.89 13.64
CA PHE A 227 -1.70 -13.44 12.62
C PHE A 227 -1.61 -14.32 11.37
N LYS A 228 -2.75 -14.63 10.74
CA LYS A 228 -2.75 -15.35 9.44
C LYS A 228 -2.14 -14.47 8.35
N LEU A 229 -2.46 -13.18 8.36
CA LEU A 229 -1.84 -12.15 7.52
C LEU A 229 -1.34 -10.99 8.39
N SER A 230 -0.13 -11.14 8.91
CA SER A 230 0.56 -10.04 9.58
C SER A 230 0.74 -8.85 8.62
N GLN A 231 0.63 -7.64 9.17
CA GLN A 231 0.79 -6.36 8.46
C GLN A 231 -0.22 -6.10 7.32
N ALA A 232 -1.27 -6.92 7.16
CA ALA A 232 -2.30 -6.71 6.13
C ALA A 232 -3.04 -5.38 6.27
N HIS A 233 -3.04 -4.78 7.46
CA HIS A 233 -3.65 -3.49 7.68
C HIS A 233 -2.60 -2.50 8.18
N GLY A 234 -2.68 -1.26 7.73
CA GLY A 234 -1.93 -0.11 8.25
C GLY A 234 -0.43 -0.11 7.99
N THR A 235 0.29 -1.20 7.73
CA THR A 235 1.76 -1.10 7.67
C THR A 235 2.28 -0.43 6.39
N LEU A 236 1.86 -0.93 5.22
CA LEU A 236 2.21 -0.39 3.90
C LEU A 236 1.05 -0.66 2.95
N TRP A 237 0.85 0.23 1.97
CA TRP A 237 0.02 -0.09 0.83
C TRP A 237 0.65 -1.26 0.06
N GLU A 238 -0.09 -2.32 -0.18
CA GLU A 238 0.39 -3.53 -0.82
C GLU A 238 0.01 -3.54 -2.29
N TRP A 239 1.00 -3.57 -3.19
CA TRP A 239 0.75 -3.74 -4.63
C TRP A 239 0.01 -5.05 -4.90
N THR A 240 -1.04 -4.95 -5.72
CA THR A 240 -1.77 -6.09 -6.28
C THR A 240 -1.52 -6.19 -7.78
N GLN A 241 -1.74 -7.36 -8.38
CA GLN A 241 -1.72 -7.53 -9.84
C GLN A 241 -3.02 -7.06 -10.53
N SER A 242 -3.93 -6.38 -9.81
CA SER A 242 -5.18 -5.87 -10.37
C SER A 242 -5.00 -4.46 -10.94
N ALA A 243 -5.38 -4.29 -12.20
CA ALA A 243 -5.53 -2.96 -12.79
C ALA A 243 -6.69 -2.21 -12.10
N TYR A 244 -6.54 -0.89 -11.92
CA TYR A 244 -7.58 -0.05 -11.35
C TYR A 244 -8.69 0.20 -12.38
N LEU A 245 -9.66 -0.73 -12.40
CA LEU A 245 -10.83 -0.72 -13.27
C LEU A 245 -12.12 -0.49 -12.44
N PRO A 246 -13.20 0.01 -13.07
CA PRO A 246 -14.50 0.08 -12.41
C PRO A 246 -14.97 -1.32 -12.03
N TYR A 247 -15.49 -1.47 -10.82
CA TYR A 247 -16.24 -2.67 -10.46
C TYR A 247 -17.50 -2.81 -11.33
N PRO A 248 -18.03 -4.04 -11.52
CA PRO A 248 -19.30 -4.24 -12.20
C PRO A 248 -20.41 -3.37 -11.58
N ARG A 249 -21.14 -2.65 -12.43
CA ARG A 249 -22.21 -1.71 -12.04
C ARG A 249 -21.73 -0.45 -11.31
N TYR A 250 -20.43 -0.13 -11.35
CA TYR A 250 -19.90 1.15 -10.87
C TYR A 250 -20.71 2.32 -11.42
N ARG A 251 -21.04 3.26 -10.53
CA ARG A 251 -21.64 4.54 -10.85
C ARG A 251 -20.83 5.62 -10.16
N PRO A 252 -20.34 6.64 -10.88
CA PRO A 252 -19.65 7.76 -10.24
C PRO A 252 -20.64 8.53 -9.35
N TYR A 253 -20.11 9.35 -8.44
CA TYR A 253 -20.94 10.34 -7.75
C TYR A 253 -21.67 11.29 -8.72
N ASP A 254 -22.72 11.96 -8.25
CA ASP A 254 -23.49 12.88 -9.07
C ASP A 254 -22.74 14.20 -9.36
N ALA A 255 -23.05 14.78 -10.52
CA ALA A 255 -22.64 16.13 -10.94
C ALA A 255 -21.13 16.40 -10.80
N SER A 256 -20.73 17.46 -10.11
CA SER A 256 -19.33 17.89 -10.00
C SER A 256 -18.42 16.91 -9.25
N LEU A 257 -19.00 15.94 -8.53
CA LEU A 257 -18.25 14.90 -7.83
C LEU A 257 -17.99 13.66 -8.72
N ALA A 258 -18.58 13.59 -9.92
CA ALA A 258 -18.43 12.45 -10.83
C ALA A 258 -16.98 12.20 -11.28
N GLU A 259 -16.14 13.23 -11.21
CA GLU A 259 -14.74 13.19 -11.59
C GLU A 259 -13.81 12.66 -10.49
N TYR A 260 -14.31 12.35 -9.29
CA TYR A 260 -13.46 12.04 -8.15
C TYR A 260 -12.56 10.83 -8.42
N ASN A 261 -13.14 9.71 -8.88
CA ASN A 261 -12.40 8.46 -9.09
C ASN A 261 -12.45 7.94 -10.53
N GLY A 262 -13.62 7.99 -11.18
CA GLY A 262 -13.86 7.29 -12.45
C GLY A 262 -12.92 7.67 -13.60
N LYS A 263 -12.53 8.96 -13.70
CA LYS A 263 -11.62 9.42 -14.77
C LYS A 263 -10.20 8.88 -14.67
N PHE A 264 -9.84 8.28 -13.54
CA PHE A 264 -8.51 7.73 -13.26
C PHE A 264 -8.42 6.21 -13.46
N MET A 265 -9.51 5.54 -13.85
CA MET A 265 -9.59 4.08 -14.02
C MET A 265 -8.95 3.59 -15.33
N CYS A 266 -7.69 3.97 -15.57
CA CYS A 266 -6.87 3.55 -16.70
C CYS A 266 -5.38 3.71 -16.35
N ASN A 267 -4.54 2.77 -16.79
CA ASN A 267 -3.07 2.80 -16.63
C ASN A 267 -2.53 2.83 -15.18
N GLN A 268 -3.35 2.47 -14.20
CA GLN A 268 -2.96 2.43 -12.79
C GLN A 268 -3.22 1.05 -12.19
N MET A 269 -2.46 0.71 -11.16
CA MET A 269 -2.59 -0.57 -10.44
C MET A 269 -3.14 -0.32 -9.04
N VAL A 270 -3.90 -1.28 -8.53
CA VAL A 270 -4.53 -1.19 -7.22
C VAL A 270 -3.53 -1.55 -6.11
N LEU A 271 -3.57 -0.79 -5.01
CA LEU A 271 -2.94 -1.13 -3.74
C LEU A 271 -3.98 -1.25 -2.63
N ARG A 272 -3.71 -2.14 -1.66
CA ARG A 272 -4.61 -2.42 -0.52
C ARG A 272 -3.89 -2.33 0.83
N GLY A 273 -4.62 -2.35 1.93
CA GLY A 273 -4.05 -2.45 3.28
C GLY A 273 -3.88 -1.16 4.08
N GLY A 274 -3.69 0.00 3.45
CA GLY A 274 -3.33 1.23 4.18
C GLY A 274 -1.88 1.23 4.64
N SER A 275 -1.33 2.41 4.96
CA SER A 275 0.07 2.58 5.35
C SER A 275 0.23 3.24 6.72
N CYS A 276 1.47 3.25 7.23
CA CYS A 276 1.78 3.77 8.56
C CYS A 276 1.62 5.30 8.66
N VAL A 277 1.19 5.92 7.56
CA VAL A 277 0.82 7.32 7.42
C VAL A 277 -0.62 7.48 6.90
N THR A 278 -1.41 6.42 6.85
CA THR A 278 -2.86 6.49 6.60
C THR A 278 -3.58 6.64 7.95
N PRO A 279 -4.54 7.57 8.12
CA PRO A 279 -5.36 7.63 9.33
C PRO A 279 -6.20 6.36 9.48
N ARG A 280 -6.30 5.79 10.68
CA ARG A 280 -7.02 4.53 10.92
C ARG A 280 -8.50 4.63 10.52
N ASP A 281 -9.16 5.71 10.88
CA ASP A 281 -10.57 5.95 10.57
C ASP A 281 -10.81 6.22 9.06
N HIS A 282 -9.74 6.48 8.30
CA HIS A 282 -9.80 6.61 6.85
C HIS A 282 -9.81 5.26 6.13
N TYR A 283 -9.33 4.20 6.78
CA TYR A 283 -9.08 2.92 6.15
C TYR A 283 -10.28 1.96 6.24
N ARG A 284 -10.45 1.14 5.20
CA ARG A 284 -11.42 0.04 5.15
C ARG A 284 -10.79 -1.16 4.46
N PRO A 285 -11.19 -2.41 4.78
CA PRO A 285 -10.78 -3.57 4.02
C PRO A 285 -11.13 -3.47 2.55
N THR A 286 -12.17 -2.72 2.15
CA THR A 286 -12.59 -2.48 0.75
C THR A 286 -11.85 -1.33 0.06
N TYR A 287 -11.01 -0.56 0.77
CA TYR A 287 -10.37 0.65 0.24
C TYR A 287 -9.45 0.35 -0.94
N ARG A 288 -9.71 0.97 -2.10
CA ARG A 288 -8.91 0.81 -3.32
C ARG A 288 -8.03 2.04 -3.54
N ASN A 289 -6.77 1.97 -3.08
CA ASN A 289 -5.78 2.96 -3.47
C ASN A 289 -5.25 2.62 -4.87
N PHE A 290 -4.77 3.61 -5.61
CA PHE A 290 -4.32 3.40 -6.97
C PHE A 290 -3.20 4.38 -7.32
N PHE A 291 -2.17 3.87 -8.00
CA PHE A 291 -1.08 4.67 -8.52
C PHE A 291 -0.58 4.10 -9.85
N TYR A 292 0.12 4.94 -10.62
CA TYR A 292 0.82 4.47 -11.81
C TYR A 292 1.93 3.48 -11.42
N PRO A 293 2.16 2.41 -12.22
CA PRO A 293 3.08 1.33 -11.89
C PRO A 293 4.50 1.78 -11.50
N GLN A 294 5.00 2.85 -12.10
CA GLN A 294 6.35 3.37 -11.90
C GLN A 294 6.52 4.23 -10.63
N MET A 295 5.43 4.61 -9.96
CA MET A 295 5.52 5.48 -8.77
C MET A 295 6.06 4.72 -7.57
N ARG A 296 6.94 5.38 -6.79
CA ARG A 296 7.71 4.75 -5.70
C ARG A 296 7.70 5.53 -4.38
N TRP A 297 7.25 6.78 -4.40
CA TRP A 297 7.38 7.72 -3.28
C TRP A 297 6.34 7.51 -2.18
N GLN A 298 5.23 6.88 -2.53
CA GLN A 298 4.21 6.41 -1.61
C GLN A 298 4.74 5.26 -0.75
N PHE A 299 4.25 5.16 0.49
CA PHE A 299 4.50 4.05 1.43
C PHE A 299 3.90 2.73 0.92
N SER A 300 4.53 2.19 -0.13
CA SER A 300 4.14 0.99 -0.84
C SER A 300 5.14 -0.12 -0.58
N GLY A 301 4.61 -1.31 -0.32
CA GLY A 301 5.30 -2.58 -0.26
C GLY A 301 4.48 -3.61 -1.01
N PHE A 302 4.68 -4.88 -0.70
CA PHE A 302 3.92 -5.97 -1.31
C PHE A 302 4.03 -7.25 -0.50
N ARG A 303 3.09 -8.16 -0.75
CA ARG A 303 3.13 -9.54 -0.29
C ARG A 303 3.10 -10.48 -1.48
N LEU A 304 3.57 -11.71 -1.26
CA LEU A 304 3.58 -12.74 -2.30
C LEU A 304 2.28 -13.53 -2.28
N ALA A 305 1.91 -14.02 -3.45
CA ALA A 305 0.85 -14.99 -3.64
C ALA A 305 1.37 -16.18 -4.47
N ARG A 306 0.79 -17.36 -4.25
CA ARG A 306 1.02 -18.56 -5.06
C ARG A 306 -0.32 -19.19 -5.42
N ASN A 307 -0.38 -19.80 -6.60
CA ASN A 307 -1.50 -20.67 -6.95
C ASN A 307 -1.31 -22.02 -6.25
N LEU A 308 -2.35 -22.54 -5.63
CA LEU A 308 -2.32 -23.91 -5.12
C LEU A 308 -2.64 -24.89 -6.27
N PRO A 309 -2.00 -26.07 -6.32
CA PRO A 309 -2.33 -27.06 -7.32
C PRO A 309 -3.79 -27.50 -7.19
N CYS A 310 -4.45 -27.68 -8.34
CA CYS A 310 -5.82 -28.18 -8.45
C CYS A 310 -5.95 -29.63 -7.99
#